data_AF-A0A351NZ41-F1
#
_entry.id   AF-A0A351NZ41-F1
#
_cell.length_a   1.000
_cell.length_b   1.000
_cell.length_c   1.000
_cell.angle_alpha   90.00
_cell.angle_beta   90.00
_cell.angle_gamma   90.00
#
_symmetry.space_group_name_H-M   'P 1'
#
loop_
_entity.id
_entity.type
_entity.pdbx_description
1 polymer ?
#
loop_
_entity_poly.entity_id
_entity_poly.type
_entity_poly.pdbx_seq_one_letter_code
_entity_poly.pdbx_strand_id
1 'polypeptide(L)'
;TNNRMELTAVIEALAALNRPCNIQLTSDSTYVLKGIQEWLPGWKKRGWKTAGKKPVKNVDLWQKLDELIGQHNIDWRWVKGHSGHRENEIADDLANQGIDEL
;
A
#
# COMPACT_ATOMS: atom_id res chain seq x y z
N THR A 1 9.46 6.05 -7.82
CA THR A 1 10.10 6.05 -6.48
C THR A 1 9.66 4.81 -5.74
N ASN A 2 10.47 4.29 -4.80
CA ASN A 2 10.16 3.07 -4.04
C ASN A 2 8.74 3.08 -3.45
N ASN A 3 8.40 4.13 -2.71
CA ASN A 3 7.09 4.27 -2.07
C ASN A 3 5.89 4.28 -3.03
N ARG A 4 6.09 4.71 -4.29
CA ARG A 4 5.01 4.65 -5.29
C ARG A 4 4.83 3.21 -5.76
N MET A 5 5.92 2.47 -5.98
CA MET A 5 5.88 1.05 -6.34
C MET A 5 5.26 0.21 -5.24
N GLU A 6 5.63 0.45 -3.98
CA GLU A 6 5.03 -0.23 -2.82
C GLU A 6 3.51 0.01 -2.73
N LEU A 7 3.06 1.25 -2.94
CA LEU A 7 1.63 1.56 -2.98
C LEU A 7 0.93 0.90 -4.17
N THR A 8 1.54 0.95 -5.36
CA THR A 8 1.00 0.33 -6.56
C THR A 8 0.86 -1.18 -6.37
N ALA A 9 1.85 -1.86 -5.78
CA ALA A 9 1.79 -3.30 -5.53
C ALA A 9 0.57 -3.69 -4.70
N VAL A 10 0.29 -2.94 -3.62
CA VAL A 10 -0.90 -3.15 -2.79
C VAL A 10 -2.19 -2.84 -3.54
N ILE A 11 -2.22 -1.75 -4.32
CA ILE A 11 -3.38 -1.37 -5.13
C ILE A 11 -3.71 -2.45 -6.14
N GLU A 12 -2.74 -2.93 -6.91
CA GLU A 12 -2.96 -3.96 -7.93
C GLU A 12 -3.39 -5.29 -7.29
N ALA A 13 -2.79 -5.67 -6.15
CA ALA A 13 -3.19 -6.87 -5.42
C ALA A 13 -4.65 -6.83 -4.95
N LEU A 14 -5.13 -5.66 -4.49
CA LEU A 14 -6.52 -5.48 -4.09
C LEU A 14 -7.46 -5.33 -5.30
N ALA A 15 -7.04 -4.61 -6.34
CA ALA A 15 -7.82 -4.40 -7.56
C ALA A 15 -8.07 -5.69 -8.35
N ALA A 16 -7.19 -6.69 -8.22
CA ALA A 16 -7.38 -8.01 -8.81
C ALA A 16 -8.56 -8.79 -8.18
N LEU A 17 -9.11 -8.35 -7.04
CA LEU A 17 -10.20 -9.01 -6.35
C LEU A 17 -11.56 -8.48 -6.80
N ASN A 18 -12.31 -9.32 -7.51
CA ASN A 18 -13.60 -8.94 -8.11
C ASN A 18 -14.80 -8.96 -7.13
N ARG A 19 -14.56 -9.15 -5.83
CA ARG A 19 -15.62 -9.20 -4.79
C ARG A 19 -15.08 -8.83 -3.41
N PRO A 20 -15.94 -8.41 -2.47
CA PRO A 20 -15.56 -8.26 -1.07
C PRO A 20 -14.96 -9.55 -0.50
N CYS A 21 -13.81 -9.42 0.16
CA CYS A 21 -13.02 -10.54 0.66
C CYS A 21 -12.50 -10.22 2.07
N ASN A 22 -12.26 -11.27 2.87
CA ASN A 22 -11.44 -11.18 4.06
C ASN A 22 -9.99 -11.45 3.64
N ILE A 23 -9.11 -10.46 3.81
CA ILE A 23 -7.75 -10.48 3.28
C ILE A 23 -6.79 -10.33 4.45
N GLN A 24 -5.76 -11.17 4.51
CA GLN A 24 -4.59 -10.90 5.32
C GLN A 24 -3.52 -10.34 4.38
N LEU A 25 -3.15 -9.07 4.56
CA LEU A 25 -2.15 -8.42 3.74
C LEU A 25 -0.88 -8.21 4.54
N THR A 26 0.17 -8.89 4.12
CA THR A 26 1.50 -8.82 4.72
C THR A 26 2.40 -7.91 3.88
N SER A 27 3.05 -6.94 4.52
CA SER A 27 4.04 -6.07 3.87
C SER A 27 5.14 -5.69 4.85
N ASP A 28 6.35 -5.52 4.35
CA ASP A 28 7.47 -4.94 5.10
C ASP A 28 7.55 -3.41 4.98
N SER A 29 6.75 -2.82 4.08
CA SER A 29 6.69 -1.37 3.88
C SER A 29 6.06 -0.69 5.09
N THR A 30 6.94 -0.13 5.91
CA THR A 30 6.52 0.76 7.00
C THR A 30 5.81 2.01 6.48
N TYR A 31 6.09 2.46 5.25
CA TYR A 31 5.44 3.61 4.64
C TYR A 31 3.96 3.34 4.33
N VAL A 32 3.67 2.19 3.71
CA VAL A 32 2.29 1.80 3.39
C VAL A 32 1.51 1.55 4.67
N LEU A 33 2.05 0.74 5.58
CA LEU A 33 1.34 0.35 6.80
C LEU A 33 1.06 1.53 7.73
N LYS A 34 2.06 2.40 7.99
CA LYS A 34 1.83 3.62 8.76
C LYS A 34 0.89 4.58 8.05
N GLY A 35 1.00 4.69 6.72
CA GLY A 35 0.12 5.55 5.96
C GLY A 35 -1.34 5.14 6.07
N ILE A 36 -1.65 3.85 5.99
CA ILE A 36 -3.02 3.33 6.14
C ILE A 36 -3.53 3.51 7.57
N GLN A 37 -2.72 3.12 8.58
CA GLN A 37 -3.18 3.06 9.96
C GLN A 37 -3.21 4.45 10.64
N GLU A 38 -2.22 5.30 10.39
CA GLU A 38 -2.04 6.55 11.13
C GLU A 38 -2.45 7.78 10.32
N TRP A 39 -2.12 7.84 9.02
CA TRP A 39 -2.19 9.09 8.27
C TRP A 39 -3.47 9.24 7.44
N LEU A 40 -3.89 8.15 6.78
CA LEU A 40 -5.02 8.12 5.86
C LEU A 40 -6.33 8.62 6.49
N PRO A 41 -6.71 8.22 7.73
CA PRO A 41 -7.89 8.78 8.38
C PRO A 41 -7.80 10.30 8.57
N GLY A 42 -6.62 10.81 8.89
CA GLY A 42 -6.36 12.25 9.05
C GLY A 42 -6.38 13.01 7.72
N TRP A 43 -5.82 12.43 6.66
CA TRP A 43 -5.82 13.03 5.33
C TRP A 43 -7.23 13.09 4.74
N LYS A 44 -8.04 12.04 4.90
CA LYS A 44 -9.45 12.06 4.48
C LYS A 44 -10.23 13.18 5.14
N LYS A 45 -10.10 13.33 6.46
CA LYS A 45 -10.74 14.43 7.23
C LYS A 45 -10.29 15.81 6.79
N ARG A 46 -9.05 15.96 6.29
CA ARG A 46 -8.47 17.22 5.82
C ARG A 46 -8.59 17.43 4.31
N GLY A 47 -9.38 16.61 3.61
CA GLY A 47 -9.57 16.72 2.16
C GLY A 47 -8.28 16.49 1.38
N TRP A 48 -7.47 15.52 1.79
CA TRP A 48 -6.21 15.11 1.16
C TRP A 48 -5.12 16.19 1.14
N LYS A 49 -5.12 17.04 2.17
CA LYS A 49 -4.12 18.11 2.36
C LYS A 49 -3.30 17.87 3.63
N THR A 50 -2.02 18.22 3.54
CA THR A 50 -1.10 18.27 4.67
C THR A 50 -1.41 19.47 5.58
N ALA A 51 -0.77 19.53 6.76
CA ALA A 51 -0.90 20.67 7.67
C ALA A 51 -0.51 22.01 7.00
N GLY A 52 0.41 21.99 6.04
CA GLY A 52 0.80 23.14 5.23
C GLY A 52 -0.16 23.48 4.08
N LYS A 53 -1.39 22.93 4.07
CA LYS A 53 -2.42 23.11 3.02
C LYS A 53 -2.02 22.65 1.61
N LYS A 54 -0.88 21.96 1.46
CA LYS A 54 -0.44 21.36 0.20
C LYS A 54 -1.05 19.96 0.04
N PRO A 55 -1.28 19.48 -1.21
CA PRO A 55 -1.68 18.11 -1.46
C PRO A 55 -0.74 17.10 -0.79
N VAL A 56 -1.30 16.00 -0.29
CA VAL A 56 -0.51 14.89 0.23
C VAL A 56 0.34 14.29 -0.91
N LYS A 57 1.57 13.89 -0.60
CA LYS A 57 2.44 13.22 -1.57
C LYS A 57 1.81 11.88 -1.99
N ASN A 58 1.79 11.57 -3.28
CA ASN A 58 1.14 10.38 -3.85
C ASN A 58 -0.38 10.32 -3.57
N VAL A 59 -1.05 11.47 -3.45
CA VAL A 59 -2.51 11.53 -3.20
C VAL A 59 -3.31 10.71 -4.22
N ASP A 60 -2.86 10.66 -5.46
CA ASP A 60 -3.46 9.88 -6.55
C ASP A 60 -3.53 8.38 -6.21
N LEU A 61 -2.46 7.82 -5.65
CA LEU A 61 -2.41 6.41 -5.25
C LEU A 61 -3.16 6.18 -3.95
N TRP A 62 -3.03 7.09 -2.98
CA TRP A 62 -3.71 6.97 -1.69
C TRP A 62 -5.24 7.00 -1.81
N GLN A 63 -5.77 7.80 -2.73
CA GLN A 63 -7.21 7.84 -3.01
C GLN A 63 -7.71 6.52 -3.60
N LYS A 64 -7.01 5.97 -4.59
CA LYS A 64 -7.34 4.66 -5.17
C LYS A 64 -7.27 3.54 -4.13
N LEU A 65 -6.23 3.56 -3.30
CA LEU A 65 -6.05 2.59 -2.24
C LEU A 65 -7.19 2.67 -1.21
N ASP A 66 -7.61 3.87 -0.81
CA ASP A 66 -8.73 4.08 0.11
C ASP A 66 -10.06 3.49 -0.42
N GLU A 67 -10.33 3.68 -1.72
CA GLU A 67 -11.50 3.11 -2.38
C GLU A 67 -11.49 1.58 -2.38
N LEU A 68 -10.33 0.95 -2.58
CA LEU A 68 -10.18 -0.51 -2.57
C LEU A 68 -10.26 -1.07 -1.15
N ILE A 69 -9.61 -0.43 -0.18
CA ILE A 69 -9.66 -0.84 1.23
C ILE A 69 -11.10 -0.81 1.74
N GLY A 70 -11.91 0.16 1.31
CA GLY A 70 -13.32 0.23 1.70
C GLY A 70 -14.19 -0.95 1.22
N GLN A 71 -13.71 -1.74 0.25
CA GLN A 71 -14.46 -2.86 -0.34
C GLN A 71 -14.15 -4.21 0.32
N HIS A 72 -13.07 -4.31 1.08
CA HIS A 72 -12.60 -5.57 1.67
C HIS A 72 -12.40 -5.44 3.18
N ASN A 73 -12.42 -6.56 3.88
CA ASN A 73 -12.04 -6.61 5.29
C ASN A 73 -10.59 -7.06 5.38
N ILE A 74 -9.69 -6.14 5.70
CA ILE A 74 -8.24 -6.36 5.59
C ILE A 74 -7.58 -6.39 6.96
N ASP A 75 -6.93 -7.51 7.28
CA ASP A 75 -6.01 -7.67 8.40
C ASP A 75 -4.58 -7.33 7.94
N TRP A 76 -4.05 -6.21 8.44
CA TRP A 76 -2.73 -5.71 8.07
C TRP A 76 -1.64 -6.33 8.94
N ARG A 77 -0.68 -7.02 8.32
CA ARG A 77 0.46 -7.62 8.99
C ARG A 77 1.76 -6.97 8.55
N TRP A 78 2.48 -6.43 9.52
CA TRP A 78 3.84 -5.98 9.30
C TRP A 78 4.81 -7.13 9.51
N VAL A 79 5.71 -7.33 8.55
CA VAL A 79 6.88 -8.19 8.71
C VAL A 79 8.14 -7.36 8.59
N LYS A 80 9.21 -7.81 9.24
CA LYS A 80 10.51 -7.18 9.05
C LYS A 80 11.07 -7.61 7.69
N GLY A 81 11.55 -6.69 6.86
CA GLY A 81 12.24 -7.02 5.60
C GLY A 81 13.40 -7.99 5.85
N HIS A 82 13.58 -8.95 4.94
CA HIS A 82 14.55 -10.05 5.03
C HIS A 82 14.39 -10.98 6.25
N SER A 83 13.15 -11.25 6.67
CA SER A 83 12.86 -12.15 7.81
C SER A 83 12.60 -13.62 7.44
N GLY A 84 12.86 -14.03 6.19
CA GLY A 84 12.63 -15.41 5.73
C GLY A 84 11.18 -15.73 5.36
N HIS A 85 10.34 -14.71 5.15
CA HIS A 85 9.01 -14.89 4.57
C HIS A 85 9.16 -15.11 3.06
N ARG A 86 9.08 -16.38 2.63
CA ARG A 86 9.25 -16.78 1.23
C ARG A 86 8.40 -15.96 0.24
N GLU A 87 7.16 -15.65 0.61
CA GLU A 87 6.26 -14.87 -0.25
C GLU A 87 6.72 -13.42 -0.42
N ASN A 88 7.29 -12.82 0.63
CA ASN A 88 7.86 -11.47 0.57
C ASN A 88 9.14 -11.46 -0.27
N GLU A 89 9.99 -12.48 -0.14
CA GLU A 89 11.20 -12.60 -0.95
C GLU A 89 10.87 -12.76 -2.45
N ILE A 90 9.85 -13.56 -2.78
CA ILE A 90 9.37 -13.67 -4.18
C ILE A 90 8.83 -12.32 -4.68
N ALA A 91 8.10 -11.57 -3.86
CA ALA A 91 7.60 -10.26 -4.24
C ALA A 91 8.74 -9.24 -4.47
N ASP A 92 9.78 -9.27 -3.62
CA ASP A 92 10.98 -8.44 -3.78
C ASP A 92 11.74 -8.80 -5.07
N ASP A 93 11.90 -10.08 -5.37
CA ASP A 93 12.54 -10.55 -6.60
C ASP A 93 11.77 -10.11 -7.85
N LEU A 94 10.44 -10.26 -7.84
CA LEU A 94 9.57 -9.79 -8.93
C LEU A 94 9.64 -8.27 -9.11
N ALA A 95 9.72 -7.52 -8.01
CA ALA A 95 9.88 -6.07 -8.06
C ALA A 95 11.24 -5.65 -8.66
N ASN A 96 12.32 -6.37 -8.33
CA ASN A 96 13.65 -6.14 -8.89
C ASN A 96 13.71 -6.47 -10.38
N GLN A 97 13.10 -7.57 -10.82
CA GLN A 97 13.01 -7.91 -12.25
C GLN A 97 12.29 -6.81 -13.06
N GLY A 98 11.23 -6.24 -12.51
CA GLY A 98 10.52 -5.12 -13.15
C GLY A 98 11.32 -3.83 -13.26
N ILE A 99 12.41 -3.66 -12.51
CA ILE A 99 13.34 -2.54 -12.64
C ILE A 99 14.36 -2.78 -13.77
N ASP A 100 14.79 -4.03 -13.96
CA ASP A 100 15.78 -4.39 -14.99
C ASP A 100 15.22 -4.40 -16.42
N GLU A 101 13.89 -4.45 -16.60
CA GLU A 101 13.22 -4.36 -17.91
C GLU A 101 12.87 -2.92 -18.36
N LEU A 102 13.29 -1.89 -17.61
CA LEU A 102 13.06 -0.45 -17.89
C LEU A 102 14.31 0.26 -18.45
#